data_AF-A0A7W1U327-F1
#
_entry.id   AF-A0A7W1U327-F1
#
_cell.length_a   1.000
_cell.length_b   1.000
_cell.length_c   1.000
_cell.angle_alpha   90.00
_cell.angle_beta   90.00
_cell.angle_gamma   90.00
#
_symmetry.space_group_name_H-M   'P 1'
#
loop_
_entity.id
_entity.type
_entity.pdbx_description
1 polymer ?
#
loop_
_entity_poly.entity_id
_entity_poly.type
_entity_poly.pdbx_seq_one_letter_code
_entity_poly.pdbx_strand_id
1 'polypeptide(L)'
;MNPLSKLSRRLLLLLTALGAGFLCGGLHAGSATWSLTPQSGDWYTAANWVPETVPNGPNDVATLNGCSSILNLTFPAGSTTILDSMVIHAAPYYGVTVGDQSSLTFVGRGALLVGSYASDHLIADTGGTITFTGRSSSEAGVYCTGMVSFQDNSASIGNADVYSPGILIFSDQANATGVVNVVNGGAAYFNDDATADNVLLGVYGDGFADISRHRAPGLATRALYADGTIFLGANNLMVITSPLPYDNSFPGTLTDGGTSGGRGGSLTKAGAADTFLILSGSSTYTGGTTVVGGALFIETDSRSTPTGTGDVHVNNGGFGGRGNVQGNVTIGSGTSTPASLLPGKRANGFGRLSIRGALTFASDGTLASRVSSAKVGNGEVSARGVTIINAAQVELTDRNNTKLPTGTVLTLINNTAGTPIVGTFANLPDGGTLTANSNTYQADYEGGDGNDLTLTVIN
;
A
#
# COMPACT_ATOMS: atom_id res chain seq x y z
N MET A 1 -36.27 -2.29 -80.53
CA MET A 1 -37.23 -3.33 -80.97
C MET A 1 -37.01 -4.56 -80.10
N ASN A 2 -38.03 -4.94 -79.33
CA ASN A 2 -38.14 -6.20 -78.56
C ASN A 2 -38.08 -7.42 -79.52
N PRO A 3 -37.85 -8.70 -79.10
CA PRO A 3 -38.49 -9.26 -77.91
C PRO A 3 -37.77 -10.39 -77.13
N LEU A 4 -38.07 -10.41 -75.82
CA LEU A 4 -38.25 -11.62 -75.02
C LEU A 4 -39.33 -12.54 -75.63
N SER A 5 -39.08 -13.85 -75.75
CA SER A 5 -40.06 -14.89 -75.39
C SER A 5 -39.52 -16.30 -75.61
N LYS A 6 -39.41 -17.08 -74.52
CA LYS A 6 -40.11 -18.37 -74.37
C LYS A 6 -39.69 -19.02 -73.05
N LEU A 7 -40.65 -19.05 -72.13
CA LEU A 7 -40.58 -19.73 -70.84
C LEU A 7 -41.73 -20.75 -70.81
N SER A 8 -41.44 -22.03 -70.62
CA SER A 8 -42.36 -23.06 -70.07
C SER A 8 -41.53 -24.28 -69.61
N ARG A 9 -41.17 -24.41 -68.32
CA ARG A 9 -41.86 -25.19 -67.24
C ARG A 9 -42.08 -26.67 -67.65
N ARG A 10 -41.62 -27.75 -66.99
CA ARG A 10 -41.28 -28.09 -65.57
C ARG A 10 -40.33 -29.32 -65.53
N LEU A 11 -39.26 -29.33 -64.71
CA LEU A 11 -39.08 -30.00 -63.39
C LEU A 11 -38.81 -31.53 -63.40
N LEU A 12 -37.55 -31.97 -63.15
CA LEU A 12 -37.17 -32.87 -62.03
C LEU A 12 -35.63 -32.98 -61.87
N LEU A 13 -35.17 -33.03 -60.62
CA LEU A 13 -33.79 -32.96 -60.11
C LEU A 13 -32.86 -34.11 -60.55
N LEU A 14 -31.55 -33.83 -60.70
CA LEU A 14 -30.52 -34.39 -59.81
C LEU A 14 -29.17 -33.65 -59.96
N LEU A 15 -28.57 -33.35 -58.80
CA LEU A 15 -27.21 -32.86 -58.55
C LEU A 15 -26.13 -33.67 -59.30
N THR A 16 -25.05 -33.02 -59.76
CA THR A 16 -23.72 -33.10 -59.12
C THR A 16 -22.64 -32.30 -59.87
N ALA A 17 -21.88 -31.55 -59.07
CA ALA A 17 -20.45 -31.24 -59.20
C ALA A 17 -19.94 -30.48 -60.44
N LEU A 18 -19.91 -29.14 -60.33
CA LEU A 18 -18.70 -28.37 -60.66
C LEU A 18 -18.75 -27.01 -59.97
N GLY A 19 -17.96 -26.85 -58.91
CA GLY A 19 -17.85 -25.64 -58.12
C GLY A 19 -16.54 -25.64 -57.35
N ALA A 20 -15.43 -25.64 -58.09
CA ALA A 20 -14.12 -25.32 -57.56
C ALA A 20 -14.13 -23.84 -57.14
N GLY A 21 -14.11 -23.64 -55.83
CA GLY A 21 -14.09 -22.34 -55.18
C GLY A 21 -14.02 -22.56 -53.68
N PHE A 22 -12.99 -23.28 -53.24
CA PHE A 22 -12.52 -23.18 -51.86
C PHE A 22 -12.15 -21.70 -51.66
N LEU A 23 -13.10 -20.90 -51.18
CA LEU A 23 -12.80 -19.72 -50.40
C LEU A 23 -12.20 -20.26 -49.12
N CYS A 24 -10.88 -20.43 -49.13
CA CYS A 24 -10.10 -20.35 -47.91
C CYS A 24 -10.35 -18.93 -47.38
N GLY A 25 -11.42 -18.77 -46.60
CA GLY A 25 -11.58 -17.59 -45.77
C GLY A 25 -10.39 -17.62 -44.84
N GLY A 26 -9.42 -16.73 -45.08
CA GLY A 26 -8.42 -16.46 -44.07
C GLY A 26 -9.20 -16.18 -42.78
N LEU A 27 -8.90 -16.95 -41.72
CA LEU A 27 -9.35 -16.64 -40.38
C LEU A 27 -8.77 -15.26 -40.05
N HIS A 28 -9.51 -14.21 -40.38
CA HIS A 28 -9.20 -12.87 -39.91
C HIS A 28 -9.47 -12.90 -38.42
N ALA A 29 -8.48 -12.42 -37.65
CA ALA A 29 -8.72 -12.10 -36.25
C ALA A 29 -9.94 -11.16 -36.16
N GLY A 30 -10.82 -11.46 -35.22
CA GLY A 30 -12.08 -10.74 -35.05
C GLY A 30 -12.66 -11.02 -33.67
N SER A 31 -13.45 -10.05 -33.19
CA SER A 31 -14.17 -10.17 -31.92
C SER A 31 -15.08 -11.41 -31.90
N ALA A 32 -15.01 -12.17 -30.81
CA ALA A 32 -15.78 -13.40 -30.66
C ALA A 32 -16.13 -13.69 -29.19
N THR A 33 -17.14 -14.53 -29.00
CA THR A 33 -17.58 -15.01 -27.68
C THR A 33 -17.11 -16.45 -27.48
N TRP A 34 -16.57 -16.77 -26.31
CA TRP A 34 -16.22 -18.13 -25.96
C TRP A 34 -17.45 -19.03 -25.99
N SER A 35 -17.34 -20.18 -26.66
CA SER A 35 -18.45 -21.10 -26.85
C SER A 35 -18.95 -21.64 -25.50
N LEU A 36 -20.24 -21.98 -25.43
CA LEU A 36 -20.78 -22.71 -24.28
C LEU A 36 -20.33 -24.18 -24.26
N THR A 37 -19.92 -24.71 -25.41
CA THR A 37 -19.45 -26.09 -25.57
C THR A 37 -18.17 -26.13 -26.41
N PRO A 38 -17.08 -25.51 -25.95
CA PRO A 38 -15.79 -25.53 -26.64
C PRO A 38 -15.20 -26.95 -26.64
N GLN A 39 -14.33 -27.23 -27.61
CA GLN A 39 -13.65 -28.52 -27.73
C GLN A 39 -12.46 -28.66 -26.78
N SER A 40 -11.83 -27.53 -26.41
CA SER A 40 -10.66 -27.47 -25.55
C SER A 40 -10.59 -26.11 -24.82
N GLY A 41 -9.61 -25.93 -23.94
CA GLY A 41 -9.28 -24.63 -23.35
C GLY A 41 -8.33 -23.77 -24.20
N ASP A 42 -7.91 -24.24 -25.38
CA ASP A 42 -6.94 -23.53 -26.21
C ASP A 42 -7.56 -22.28 -26.86
N TRP A 43 -6.96 -21.11 -26.58
CA TRP A 43 -7.36 -19.82 -27.13
C TRP A 43 -7.37 -19.79 -28.66
N TYR A 44 -6.43 -20.49 -29.31
CA TYR A 44 -6.22 -20.43 -30.77
C TYR A 44 -7.05 -21.44 -31.57
N THR A 45 -7.84 -22.29 -30.91
CA THR A 45 -8.77 -23.19 -31.59
C THR A 45 -10.04 -22.42 -31.97
N ALA A 46 -10.18 -22.05 -33.25
CA ALA A 46 -11.31 -21.25 -33.75
C ALA A 46 -12.70 -21.84 -33.43
N ALA A 47 -12.83 -23.17 -33.40
CA ALA A 47 -14.06 -23.88 -33.03
C ALA A 47 -14.49 -23.67 -31.55
N ASN A 48 -13.62 -23.12 -30.71
CA ASN A 48 -13.96 -22.73 -29.34
C ASN A 48 -14.67 -21.37 -29.25
N TRP A 49 -14.78 -20.63 -30.37
CA TRP A 49 -15.31 -19.28 -30.43
C TRP A 49 -16.59 -19.19 -31.28
N VAL A 50 -17.44 -18.21 -30.98
CA VAL A 50 -18.66 -17.87 -31.72
C VAL A 50 -18.65 -16.38 -32.09
N PRO A 51 -18.61 -16.02 -33.38
CA PRO A 51 -18.35 -16.90 -34.53
C PRO A 51 -16.98 -17.59 -34.43
N GLU A 52 -16.72 -18.61 -35.27
CA GLU A 52 -15.45 -19.37 -35.28
C GLU A 52 -14.27 -18.52 -35.80
N THR A 53 -13.92 -17.48 -35.06
CA THR A 53 -12.81 -16.56 -35.26
C THR A 53 -12.06 -16.43 -33.95
N VAL A 54 -10.73 -16.34 -33.99
CA VAL A 54 -9.91 -16.17 -32.78
C VAL A 54 -9.69 -14.67 -32.55
N PRO A 55 -10.10 -14.11 -31.39
CA PRO A 55 -9.76 -12.73 -31.04
C PRO A 55 -8.25 -12.59 -30.88
N ASN A 56 -7.61 -11.82 -31.77
CA ASN A 56 -6.17 -11.55 -31.76
C ASN A 56 -5.83 -10.35 -32.65
N GLY A 57 -6.36 -9.19 -32.29
CA GLY A 57 -6.18 -7.94 -33.01
C GLY A 57 -6.41 -6.74 -32.09
N PRO A 58 -5.80 -5.58 -32.39
CA PRO A 58 -5.87 -4.40 -31.54
C PRO A 58 -7.27 -3.80 -31.38
N ASN A 59 -8.23 -4.23 -32.22
CA ASN A 59 -9.64 -3.82 -32.15
C ASN A 59 -10.56 -4.97 -31.71
N ASP A 60 -10.00 -6.15 -31.41
CA ASP A 60 -10.79 -7.34 -31.13
C ASP A 60 -11.23 -7.36 -29.67
N VAL A 61 -12.47 -7.81 -29.48
CA VAL A 61 -13.08 -8.04 -28.17
C VAL A 61 -13.28 -9.54 -27.96
N ALA A 62 -12.64 -10.09 -26.94
CA ALA A 62 -12.91 -11.45 -26.49
C ALA A 62 -13.98 -11.42 -25.39
N THR A 63 -15.08 -12.16 -25.57
CA THR A 63 -16.18 -12.19 -24.58
C THR A 63 -16.26 -13.57 -23.93
N LEU A 64 -16.05 -13.63 -22.62
CA LEU A 64 -16.22 -14.83 -21.79
C LEU A 64 -17.54 -14.71 -21.02
N ASN A 65 -18.59 -15.32 -21.55
CA ASN A 65 -19.95 -15.18 -21.03
C ASN A 65 -20.68 -16.54 -20.98
N GLY A 66 -21.58 -16.69 -20.01
CA GLY A 66 -22.45 -17.85 -19.85
C GLY A 66 -21.76 -19.05 -19.23
N CYS A 67 -22.55 -20.10 -18.97
CA CYS A 67 -22.08 -21.35 -18.36
C CYS A 67 -21.38 -22.25 -19.39
N SER A 68 -20.16 -21.90 -19.80
CA SER A 68 -19.36 -22.78 -20.67
C SER A 68 -18.96 -24.07 -19.95
N SER A 69 -18.83 -25.16 -20.70
CA SER A 69 -18.33 -26.43 -20.19
C SER A 69 -16.82 -26.44 -19.95
N ILE A 70 -16.07 -25.47 -20.50
CA ILE A 70 -14.64 -25.28 -20.23
C ILE A 70 -14.41 -23.83 -19.82
N LEU A 71 -13.86 -23.66 -18.62
CA LEU A 71 -13.69 -22.37 -17.95
C LEU A 71 -12.24 -21.91 -17.87
N ASN A 72 -11.28 -22.81 -18.11
CA ASN A 72 -9.87 -22.51 -18.09
C ASN A 72 -9.37 -22.37 -19.53
N LEU A 73 -8.99 -21.15 -19.89
CA LEU A 73 -8.45 -20.81 -21.19
C LEU A 73 -6.92 -20.71 -21.09
N THR A 74 -6.23 -21.27 -22.06
CA THR A 74 -4.76 -21.27 -22.14
C THR A 74 -4.28 -20.78 -23.49
N PHE A 75 -3.06 -20.24 -23.50
CA PHE A 75 -2.37 -19.80 -24.70
C PHE A 75 -1.28 -20.82 -25.06
N PRO A 76 -1.18 -21.30 -26.31
CA PRO A 76 -0.07 -22.14 -26.75
C PRO A 76 1.27 -21.47 -26.48
N ALA A 77 2.29 -22.24 -26.12
CA ALA A 77 3.62 -21.72 -25.80
C ALA A 77 4.20 -20.86 -26.94
N GLY A 78 4.76 -19.71 -26.57
CA GLY A 78 5.34 -18.75 -27.52
C GLY A 78 4.31 -17.94 -28.33
N SER A 79 3.02 -17.99 -27.98
CA SER A 79 1.98 -17.26 -28.71
C SER A 79 1.87 -15.79 -28.27
N THR A 80 1.51 -14.92 -29.21
CA THR A 80 1.34 -13.49 -28.95
C THR A 80 -0.07 -13.05 -29.30
N THR A 81 -0.82 -12.60 -28.30
CA THR A 81 -2.19 -12.13 -28.44
C THR A 81 -2.30 -10.64 -28.12
N ILE A 82 -2.97 -9.89 -28.99
CA ILE A 82 -3.30 -8.48 -28.77
C ILE A 82 -4.83 -8.33 -28.78
N LEU A 83 -5.39 -7.55 -27.85
CA LEU A 83 -6.82 -7.27 -27.77
C LEU A 83 -7.09 -5.78 -27.53
N ASP A 84 -8.23 -5.29 -28.03
CA ASP A 84 -8.84 -4.07 -27.48
C ASP A 84 -9.28 -4.35 -26.04
N SER A 85 -10.10 -5.38 -25.87
CA SER A 85 -10.67 -5.72 -24.57
C SER A 85 -11.04 -7.19 -24.41
N MET A 86 -11.16 -7.59 -23.14
CA MET A 86 -11.70 -8.89 -22.74
C MET A 86 -12.83 -8.65 -21.76
N VAL A 87 -14.03 -9.13 -22.07
CA VAL A 87 -15.21 -9.02 -21.19
C VAL A 87 -15.37 -10.34 -20.45
N ILE A 88 -15.24 -10.33 -19.12
CA ILE A 88 -15.32 -11.51 -18.27
C ILE A 88 -16.57 -11.40 -17.40
N HIS A 89 -17.46 -12.38 -17.48
CA HIS A 89 -18.61 -12.46 -16.58
C HIS A 89 -18.23 -13.22 -15.30
N ALA A 90 -18.60 -12.69 -14.13
CA ALA A 90 -18.14 -13.20 -12.84
C ALA A 90 -18.68 -14.61 -12.46
N ALA A 91 -19.63 -15.16 -13.22
CA ALA A 91 -20.19 -16.49 -12.97
C ALA A 91 -20.63 -17.20 -14.28
N PRO A 92 -20.18 -18.46 -14.51
CA PRO A 92 -19.13 -19.16 -13.77
C PRO A 92 -17.75 -18.48 -13.93
N TYR A 93 -16.84 -18.78 -13.01
CA TYR A 93 -15.49 -18.23 -12.97
C TYR A 93 -14.66 -18.72 -14.16
N TYR A 94 -14.12 -17.79 -14.95
CA TYR A 94 -13.16 -18.09 -16.02
C TYR A 94 -11.73 -17.80 -15.55
N GLY A 95 -10.83 -18.76 -15.75
CA GLY A 95 -9.39 -18.59 -15.54
C GLY A 95 -8.69 -18.45 -16.90
N VAL A 96 -8.05 -17.31 -17.15
CA VAL A 96 -7.30 -17.07 -18.38
C VAL A 96 -5.81 -17.11 -18.07
N THR A 97 -5.13 -18.17 -18.51
CA THR A 97 -3.73 -18.44 -18.15
C THR A 97 -2.80 -18.21 -19.34
N VAL A 98 -1.98 -17.17 -19.24
CA VAL A 98 -0.89 -16.87 -20.18
C VAL A 98 0.39 -17.44 -19.59
N GLY A 99 0.94 -18.51 -20.18
CA GLY A 99 2.11 -19.22 -19.67
C GLY A 99 3.33 -19.16 -20.60
N ASP A 100 4.19 -20.17 -20.53
CA ASP A 100 5.45 -20.37 -21.27
C ASP A 100 5.67 -19.51 -22.53
N GLN A 101 6.42 -18.41 -22.35
CA GLN A 101 6.85 -17.49 -23.41
C GLN A 101 5.70 -16.84 -24.21
N SER A 102 4.48 -16.92 -23.70
CA SER A 102 3.30 -16.33 -24.32
C SER A 102 3.03 -14.94 -23.78
N SER A 103 2.38 -14.11 -24.59
CA SER A 103 2.03 -12.74 -24.21
C SER A 103 0.59 -12.40 -24.53
N LEU A 104 -0.10 -11.72 -23.61
CA LEU A 104 -1.38 -11.08 -23.84
C LEU A 104 -1.25 -9.57 -23.63
N THR A 105 -1.49 -8.78 -24.66
CA THR A 105 -1.42 -7.31 -24.60
C THR A 105 -2.78 -6.68 -24.83
N PHE A 106 -3.18 -5.82 -23.89
CA PHE A 106 -4.33 -4.95 -24.03
C PHE A 106 -3.88 -3.56 -24.49
N VAL A 107 -4.43 -3.11 -25.62
CA VAL A 107 -4.14 -1.78 -26.20
C VAL A 107 -5.35 -0.83 -26.16
N GLY A 108 -6.53 -1.38 -25.84
CA GLY A 108 -7.80 -0.67 -25.80
C GLY A 108 -8.33 -0.49 -24.38
N ARG A 109 -9.53 -1.02 -24.11
CA ARG A 109 -10.19 -0.88 -22.81
C ARG A 109 -9.62 -1.81 -21.73
N GLY A 110 -8.97 -2.92 -22.12
CA GLY A 110 -8.43 -3.89 -21.17
C GLY A 110 -9.42 -4.98 -20.75
N ALA A 111 -9.23 -5.53 -19.55
CA ALA A 111 -10.05 -6.60 -19.03
C ALA A 111 -11.18 -6.04 -18.17
N LEU A 112 -12.40 -6.25 -18.61
CA LEU A 112 -13.62 -5.70 -18.04
C LEU A 112 -14.39 -6.79 -17.30
N LEU A 113 -14.83 -6.51 -16.08
CA LEU A 113 -15.53 -7.47 -15.24
C LEU A 113 -17.02 -7.14 -15.18
N VAL A 114 -17.87 -8.11 -15.54
CA VAL A 114 -19.33 -7.99 -15.45
C VAL A 114 -19.84 -8.87 -14.32
N GLY A 115 -20.09 -8.27 -13.15
CA GLY A 115 -20.60 -8.94 -11.95
C GLY A 115 -19.80 -8.62 -10.69
N SER A 116 -20.15 -9.24 -9.56
CA SER A 116 -19.43 -9.05 -8.29
C SER A 116 -18.14 -9.88 -8.24
N TYR A 117 -17.09 -9.30 -7.65
CA TYR A 117 -15.74 -9.82 -7.48
C TYR A 117 -15.69 -11.34 -7.23
N ALA A 118 -15.16 -12.07 -8.20
CA ALA A 118 -14.60 -13.40 -7.99
C ALA A 118 -13.07 -13.28 -7.96
N SER A 119 -12.40 -14.31 -7.44
CA SER A 119 -10.94 -14.48 -7.38
C SER A 119 -10.23 -14.24 -8.72
N ASP A 120 -8.89 -14.29 -8.74
CA ASP A 120 -8.02 -13.99 -9.90
C ASP A 120 -8.56 -14.46 -11.26
N HIS A 121 -8.82 -13.60 -12.24
CA HIS A 121 -9.33 -14.03 -13.57
C HIS A 121 -8.26 -14.03 -14.65
N LEU A 122 -7.21 -13.24 -14.46
CA LEU A 122 -6.06 -13.16 -15.35
C LEU A 122 -4.84 -13.70 -14.65
N ILE A 123 -4.26 -14.75 -15.21
CA ILE A 123 -3.11 -15.45 -14.66
C ILE A 123 -1.97 -15.27 -15.66
N ALA A 124 -0.98 -14.45 -15.30
CA ALA A 124 0.33 -14.51 -15.93
C ALA A 124 1.11 -15.61 -15.23
N ASP A 125 1.12 -16.82 -15.80
CA ASP A 125 1.89 -17.92 -15.26
C ASP A 125 3.39 -17.75 -15.56
N THR A 126 4.24 -18.60 -14.98
CA THR A 126 5.69 -18.63 -15.20
C THR A 126 6.02 -18.55 -16.69
N GLY A 127 6.87 -17.60 -17.07
CA GLY A 127 7.24 -17.35 -18.46
C GLY A 127 6.19 -16.62 -19.32
N GLY A 128 4.97 -16.44 -18.81
CA GLY A 128 3.92 -15.66 -19.44
C GLY A 128 3.96 -14.18 -19.08
N THR A 129 3.50 -13.34 -20.00
CA THR A 129 3.44 -11.88 -19.82
C THR A 129 2.04 -11.35 -20.13
N ILE A 130 1.48 -10.55 -19.22
CA ILE A 130 0.28 -9.75 -19.50
C ILE A 130 0.67 -8.27 -19.48
N THR A 131 0.29 -7.51 -20.51
CA THR A 131 0.62 -6.09 -20.62
C THR A 131 -0.64 -5.26 -20.86
N PHE A 132 -0.80 -4.22 -20.07
CA PHE A 132 -1.80 -3.17 -20.24
C PHE A 132 -1.07 -1.90 -20.69
N THR A 133 -1.41 -1.39 -21.87
CA THR A 133 -0.82 -0.17 -22.42
C THR A 133 -1.89 0.90 -22.64
N GLY A 134 -1.45 2.13 -22.92
CA GLY A 134 -2.35 3.26 -23.13
C GLY A 134 -3.28 3.45 -21.93
N ARG A 135 -4.60 3.46 -22.18
CA ARG A 135 -5.64 3.65 -21.15
C ARG A 135 -6.30 2.34 -20.71
N SER A 136 -5.71 1.19 -21.01
CA SER A 136 -6.31 -0.10 -20.68
C SER A 136 -6.33 -0.34 -19.18
N SER A 137 -7.41 -0.94 -18.68
CA SER A 137 -7.59 -1.24 -17.27
C SER A 137 -7.88 -2.72 -17.04
N SER A 138 -7.47 -3.26 -15.90
CA SER A 138 -7.94 -4.56 -15.40
C SER A 138 -8.96 -4.35 -14.30
N GLU A 139 -10.23 -4.65 -14.55
CA GLU A 139 -11.26 -4.81 -13.51
C GLU A 139 -11.32 -6.25 -13.00
N ALA A 140 -10.62 -7.15 -13.68
CA ALA A 140 -10.41 -8.53 -13.31
C ALA A 140 -9.26 -8.68 -12.30
N GLY A 141 -9.44 -9.55 -11.30
CA GLY A 141 -8.35 -9.95 -10.39
C GLY A 141 -7.15 -10.51 -11.17
N VAL A 142 -5.95 -10.24 -10.69
CA VAL A 142 -4.70 -10.61 -11.37
C VAL A 142 -3.83 -11.49 -10.46
N TYR A 143 -3.45 -12.65 -10.97
CA TYR A 143 -2.42 -13.50 -10.38
C TYR A 143 -1.19 -13.51 -11.28
N CYS A 144 -0.01 -13.23 -10.70
CA CYS A 144 1.20 -13.01 -11.47
C CYS A 144 2.36 -13.84 -10.92
N THR A 145 2.58 -15.06 -11.43
CA THR A 145 3.84 -15.83 -11.23
C THR A 145 4.87 -15.51 -12.32
N GLY A 146 4.41 -15.15 -13.52
CA GLY A 146 5.22 -14.57 -14.60
C GLY A 146 5.36 -13.05 -14.43
N MET A 147 5.02 -12.31 -15.48
CA MET A 147 5.08 -10.85 -15.49
C MET A 147 3.73 -10.21 -15.83
N VAL A 148 3.32 -9.22 -15.05
CA VAL A 148 2.22 -8.32 -15.39
C VAL A 148 2.74 -6.89 -15.39
N SER A 149 2.46 -6.16 -16.45
CA SER A 149 2.91 -4.77 -16.59
C SER A 149 1.79 -3.84 -17.02
N PHE A 150 1.66 -2.72 -16.32
CA PHE A 150 0.84 -1.58 -16.69
C PHE A 150 1.79 -0.44 -17.11
N GLN A 151 1.62 0.03 -18.34
CA GLN A 151 2.53 0.98 -18.99
C GLN A 151 1.71 2.12 -19.62
N ASP A 152 2.37 3.25 -19.84
CA ASP A 152 1.81 4.42 -20.53
C ASP A 152 0.59 5.09 -19.83
N ASN A 153 -0.17 5.81 -20.66
CA ASN A 153 -1.25 6.78 -20.42
C ASN A 153 -2.38 6.30 -19.48
N SER A 154 -2.12 6.23 -18.18
CA SER A 154 -3.10 5.91 -17.14
C SER A 154 -3.62 4.48 -17.14
N ALA A 155 -2.88 3.52 -17.70
CA ALA A 155 -3.21 2.10 -17.55
C ALA A 155 -3.37 1.74 -16.06
N SER A 156 -4.36 0.90 -15.70
CA SER A 156 -4.72 0.76 -14.28
C SER A 156 -5.23 -0.62 -13.85
N ILE A 157 -5.14 -0.90 -12.55
CA ILE A 157 -5.76 -2.07 -11.88
C ILE A 157 -7.25 -1.85 -11.57
N GLY A 158 -7.87 -0.77 -12.06
CA GLY A 158 -9.32 -0.57 -11.89
C GLY A 158 -9.75 -0.65 -10.43
N ASN A 159 -10.50 -1.68 -10.04
CA ASN A 159 -10.80 -2.01 -8.64
C ASN A 159 -10.44 -3.46 -8.29
N ALA A 160 -9.51 -4.05 -9.03
CA ALA A 160 -9.11 -5.43 -8.86
C ALA A 160 -8.09 -5.62 -7.74
N ASP A 161 -8.02 -6.84 -7.23
CA ASP A 161 -6.96 -7.29 -6.35
C ASP A 161 -5.84 -7.93 -7.19
N VAL A 162 -4.59 -7.72 -6.77
CA VAL A 162 -3.42 -8.33 -7.39
C VAL A 162 -2.66 -9.17 -6.37
N TYR A 163 -2.29 -10.38 -6.80
CA TYR A 163 -1.42 -11.28 -6.06
C TYR A 163 -0.20 -11.61 -6.92
N SER A 164 0.97 -11.13 -6.53
CA SER A 164 2.20 -11.20 -7.33
C SER A 164 3.31 -11.97 -6.63
N PRO A 165 3.42 -13.28 -6.91
CA PRO A 165 4.63 -14.08 -6.65
C PRO A 165 5.74 -13.92 -7.71
N GLY A 166 5.44 -13.26 -8.83
CA GLY A 166 6.34 -12.96 -9.94
C GLY A 166 6.68 -11.47 -10.01
N ILE A 167 6.61 -10.89 -11.21
CA ILE A 167 6.99 -9.49 -11.46
C ILE A 167 5.77 -8.65 -11.83
N LEU A 168 5.41 -7.70 -10.98
CA LEU A 168 4.41 -6.67 -11.24
C LEU A 168 5.10 -5.33 -11.51
N ILE A 169 4.76 -4.67 -12.62
CA ILE A 169 5.38 -3.38 -13.00
C ILE A 169 4.31 -2.34 -13.29
N PHE A 170 4.44 -1.17 -12.69
CA PHE A 170 3.79 0.07 -13.11
C PHE A 170 4.87 1.04 -13.59
N SER A 171 4.72 1.57 -14.81
CA SER A 171 5.63 2.57 -15.37
C SER A 171 4.87 3.78 -15.91
N ASP A 172 5.62 4.82 -16.26
CA ASP A 172 5.10 6.06 -16.84
C ASP A 172 4.03 6.70 -15.96
N GLN A 173 2.76 6.69 -16.38
CA GLN A 173 1.63 7.26 -15.63
C GLN A 173 0.59 6.20 -15.25
N ALA A 174 1.00 4.93 -15.14
CA ALA A 174 0.13 3.85 -14.74
C ALA A 174 -0.38 4.02 -13.30
N ASN A 175 -1.61 3.57 -13.02
CA ASN A 175 -2.29 3.78 -11.74
C ASN A 175 -2.63 2.43 -11.09
N ALA A 176 -1.96 2.13 -9.99
CA ALA A 176 -2.36 1.06 -9.10
C ALA A 176 -3.53 1.52 -8.21
N THR A 177 -4.45 0.60 -7.97
CA THR A 177 -5.66 0.81 -7.18
C THR A 177 -6.02 -0.51 -6.48
N GLY A 178 -7.03 -0.49 -5.60
CA GLY A 178 -7.49 -1.70 -4.93
C GLY A 178 -6.45 -2.25 -3.94
N VAL A 179 -6.19 -3.55 -4.05
CA VAL A 179 -5.22 -4.28 -3.20
C VAL A 179 -4.07 -4.79 -4.06
N VAL A 180 -2.84 -4.56 -3.60
CA VAL A 180 -1.64 -5.13 -4.22
C VAL A 180 -0.92 -5.97 -3.16
N ASN A 181 -0.92 -7.28 -3.33
CA ASN A 181 -0.20 -8.23 -2.50
C ASN A 181 1.03 -8.76 -3.24
N VAL A 182 2.21 -8.50 -2.71
CA VAL A 182 3.48 -9.06 -3.18
C VAL A 182 3.91 -10.17 -2.22
N VAL A 183 4.11 -11.36 -2.74
CA VAL A 183 4.22 -12.60 -1.94
C VAL A 183 5.28 -13.54 -2.50
N ASN A 184 5.68 -14.57 -1.75
CA ASN A 184 6.51 -15.70 -2.25
C ASN A 184 7.70 -15.30 -3.14
N GLY A 185 8.48 -14.29 -2.73
CA GLY A 185 9.64 -13.79 -3.47
C GLY A 185 9.32 -12.87 -4.66
N GLY A 186 8.06 -12.51 -4.85
CA GLY A 186 7.62 -11.61 -5.91
C GLY A 186 8.12 -10.17 -5.75
N ALA A 187 7.99 -9.40 -6.83
CA ALA A 187 8.47 -8.03 -6.93
C ALA A 187 7.39 -7.12 -7.53
N ALA A 188 7.11 -6.00 -6.86
CA ALA A 188 6.33 -4.91 -7.44
C ALA A 188 7.19 -3.67 -7.67
N TYR A 189 7.19 -3.13 -8.88
CA TYR A 189 7.93 -1.92 -9.25
C TYR A 189 6.96 -0.78 -9.54
N PHE A 190 7.17 0.36 -8.89
CA PHE A 190 6.49 1.62 -9.19
C PHE A 190 7.52 2.62 -9.73
N ASN A 191 7.58 2.72 -11.06
CA ASN A 191 8.57 3.52 -11.77
C ASN A 191 7.98 4.84 -12.26
N ASP A 192 8.84 5.80 -12.59
CA ASP A 192 8.47 7.09 -13.18
C ASP A 192 7.40 7.85 -12.37
N ASP A 193 6.25 8.16 -12.96
CA ASP A 193 5.15 8.93 -12.37
C ASP A 193 3.94 8.02 -12.04
N ALA A 194 4.17 6.70 -11.86
CA ALA A 194 3.12 5.75 -11.54
C ALA A 194 2.48 6.03 -10.17
N THR A 195 1.16 5.90 -10.04
CA THR A 195 0.45 6.24 -8.80
C THR A 195 -0.05 5.01 -8.05
N ALA A 196 -0.22 5.14 -6.74
CA ALA A 196 -0.78 4.10 -5.87
C ALA A 196 -1.61 4.67 -4.71
N ASP A 197 -2.07 5.92 -4.80
CA ASP A 197 -2.60 6.72 -3.68
C ASP A 197 -3.69 6.02 -2.86
N ASN A 198 -4.50 5.17 -3.50
CA ASN A 198 -5.62 4.45 -2.89
C ASN A 198 -5.33 2.96 -2.62
N VAL A 199 -4.11 2.51 -2.86
CA VAL A 199 -3.72 1.10 -2.75
C VAL A 199 -3.61 0.67 -1.29
N LEU A 200 -4.10 -0.54 -1.01
CA LEU A 200 -3.70 -1.31 0.16
C LEU A 200 -2.52 -2.18 -0.25
N LEU A 201 -1.30 -1.79 0.15
CA LEU A 201 -0.08 -2.46 -0.26
C LEU A 201 0.37 -3.46 0.81
N GLY A 202 0.24 -4.74 0.50
CA GLY A 202 0.72 -5.85 1.32
C GLY A 202 2.00 -6.42 0.72
N VAL A 203 3.10 -6.42 1.47
CA VAL A 203 4.36 -7.06 1.02
C VAL A 203 4.70 -8.13 2.04
N TYR A 204 4.82 -9.38 1.62
CA TYR A 204 4.91 -10.55 2.51
C TYR A 204 6.25 -11.26 2.40
N GLY A 205 6.83 -11.60 3.56
CA GLY A 205 8.02 -12.45 3.67
C GLY A 205 9.20 -11.95 2.84
N ASP A 206 9.59 -12.76 1.85
CA ASP A 206 10.70 -12.50 0.93
C ASP A 206 10.30 -11.67 -0.31
N GLY A 207 9.03 -11.31 -0.45
CA GLY A 207 8.56 -10.37 -1.48
C GLY A 207 9.02 -8.94 -1.23
N PHE A 208 9.09 -8.13 -2.29
CA PHE A 208 9.44 -6.72 -2.17
C PHE A 208 8.67 -5.77 -3.10
N ALA A 209 8.49 -4.53 -2.64
CA ALA A 209 8.11 -3.41 -3.49
C ALA A 209 9.31 -2.47 -3.69
N ASP A 210 9.43 -1.84 -4.86
CA ASP A 210 10.55 -0.96 -5.20
C ASP A 210 10.04 0.33 -5.85
N ILE A 211 10.34 1.47 -5.22
CA ILE A 211 10.03 2.82 -5.68
C ILE A 211 11.31 3.61 -6.04
N SER A 212 12.48 2.96 -6.10
CA SER A 212 13.77 3.62 -6.31
C SER A 212 13.92 4.28 -7.68
N ARG A 213 13.08 3.92 -8.66
CA ARG A 213 13.00 4.53 -10.00
C ARG A 213 11.85 5.54 -10.14
N HIS A 214 11.14 5.82 -9.07
CA HIS A 214 10.06 6.81 -9.06
C HIS A 214 10.62 8.24 -9.17
N ARG A 215 9.83 9.16 -9.71
CA ARG A 215 10.13 10.61 -9.79
C ARG A 215 9.59 11.36 -8.57
N ALA A 216 10.03 12.60 -8.39
CA ALA A 216 9.47 13.45 -7.34
C ALA A 216 7.95 13.67 -7.56
N PRO A 217 7.13 13.68 -6.50
CA PRO A 217 7.49 13.72 -5.07
C PRO A 217 7.70 12.36 -4.40
N GLY A 218 7.72 11.25 -5.15
CA GLY A 218 7.70 9.88 -4.63
C GLY A 218 6.31 9.25 -4.71
N LEU A 219 6.14 8.06 -4.12
CA LEU A 219 4.91 7.28 -4.21
C LEU A 219 4.00 7.51 -3.00
N ALA A 220 2.70 7.68 -3.22
CA ALA A 220 1.70 7.64 -2.16
C ALA A 220 0.93 6.31 -2.15
N THR A 221 0.53 5.85 -0.98
CA THR A 221 -0.32 4.68 -0.76
C THR A 221 -1.30 4.92 0.38
N ARG A 222 -2.41 4.17 0.43
CA ARG A 222 -3.42 4.31 1.48
C ARG A 222 -3.05 3.53 2.73
N ALA A 223 -2.46 2.36 2.57
CA ALA A 223 -2.10 1.48 3.68
C ALA A 223 -0.87 0.63 3.37
N LEU A 224 -0.19 0.20 4.43
CA LEU A 224 0.94 -0.73 4.38
C LEU A 224 0.68 -1.86 5.36
N TYR A 225 0.83 -3.10 4.93
CA TYR A 225 0.75 -4.26 5.83
C TYR A 225 1.68 -5.39 5.38
N ALA A 226 1.77 -6.41 6.24
CA ALA A 226 2.69 -7.54 6.11
C ALA A 226 4.18 -7.18 6.26
N ASP A 227 5.04 -8.18 6.19
CA ASP A 227 6.40 -8.24 6.77
C ASP A 227 7.55 -8.21 5.76
N GLY A 228 7.27 -7.93 4.48
CA GLY A 228 8.26 -7.87 3.41
C GLY A 228 9.04 -6.54 3.34
N THR A 229 9.78 -6.36 2.25
CA THR A 229 10.69 -5.21 2.08
C THR A 229 10.16 -4.17 1.10
N ILE A 230 10.29 -2.89 1.42
CA ILE A 230 10.06 -1.80 0.47
C ILE A 230 11.35 -1.01 0.28
N PHE A 231 11.86 -1.02 -0.96
CA PHE A 231 13.02 -0.24 -1.38
C PHE A 231 12.62 1.16 -1.80
N LEU A 232 13.11 2.17 -1.08
CA LEU A 232 12.79 3.59 -1.26
C LEU A 232 13.75 4.29 -2.24
N GLY A 233 14.99 3.79 -2.37
CA GLY A 233 16.06 4.52 -3.06
C GLY A 233 16.31 5.89 -2.42
N ALA A 234 16.07 6.95 -3.18
CA ALA A 234 16.11 8.34 -2.70
C ALA A 234 14.71 8.99 -2.64
N ASN A 235 13.64 8.20 -2.78
CA ASN A 235 12.27 8.68 -2.90
C ASN A 235 11.52 8.66 -1.56
N ASN A 236 10.48 9.48 -1.48
CA ASN A 236 9.56 9.50 -0.35
C ASN A 236 8.41 8.50 -0.57
N LEU A 237 8.13 7.67 0.43
CA LEU A 237 6.89 6.91 0.53
C LEU A 237 5.91 7.68 1.42
N MET A 238 4.77 8.12 0.87
CA MET A 238 3.71 8.75 1.63
C MET A 238 2.59 7.74 1.93
N VAL A 239 2.26 7.57 3.21
CA VAL A 239 1.12 6.74 3.62
C VAL A 239 -0.04 7.65 4.04
N ILE A 240 -1.04 7.76 3.19
CA ILE A 240 -2.24 8.59 3.37
C ILE A 240 -3.36 7.72 3.95
N THR A 241 -3.33 7.54 5.26
CA THR A 241 -4.27 6.62 5.91
C THR A 241 -5.68 7.19 5.94
N SER A 242 -6.65 6.40 5.47
CA SER A 242 -8.08 6.58 5.71
C SER A 242 -8.56 5.56 6.74
N PRO A 243 -9.79 5.68 7.29
CA PRO A 243 -10.37 4.66 8.16
C PRO A 243 -10.34 3.27 7.48
N LEU A 244 -9.84 2.27 8.21
CA LEU A 244 -9.80 0.86 7.81
C LEU A 244 -10.52 0.02 8.87
N PRO A 245 -11.08 -1.16 8.51
CA PRO A 245 -11.73 -2.04 9.47
C PRO A 245 -10.74 -2.80 10.38
N TYR A 246 -9.43 -2.56 10.22
CA TYR A 246 -8.34 -3.18 10.97
C TYR A 246 -7.22 -2.17 11.24
N ASP A 247 -6.32 -2.50 12.16
CA ASP A 247 -5.12 -1.70 12.45
C ASP A 247 -4.17 -1.71 11.23
N ASN A 248 -3.77 -0.54 10.77
CA ASN A 248 -2.76 -0.39 9.72
C ASN A 248 -1.36 -0.57 10.35
N SER A 249 -0.81 -1.78 10.25
CA SER A 249 0.46 -2.16 10.88
C SER A 249 1.39 -2.80 9.85
N PHE A 250 2.60 -2.25 9.77
CA PHE A 250 3.66 -2.71 8.89
C PHE A 250 4.83 -3.28 9.72
N PRO A 251 4.90 -4.61 9.87
CA PRO A 251 6.05 -5.30 10.47
C PRO A 251 7.25 -5.43 9.52
N GLY A 252 7.12 -5.02 8.26
CA GLY A 252 8.17 -5.13 7.25
C GLY A 252 9.28 -4.09 7.38
N THR A 253 10.18 -4.10 6.40
CA THR A 253 11.37 -3.24 6.34
C THR A 253 11.21 -2.15 5.29
N LEU A 254 11.43 -0.89 5.67
CA LEU A 254 11.66 0.21 4.73
C LEU A 254 13.17 0.45 4.61
N THR A 255 13.71 0.50 3.40
CA THR A 255 15.18 0.63 3.20
C THR A 255 15.54 1.47 1.99
N ASP A 256 16.72 2.09 2.01
CA ASP A 256 17.33 2.70 0.83
C ASP A 256 17.68 1.63 -0.22
N GLY A 257 18.18 2.03 -1.39
CA GLY A 257 18.57 1.10 -2.46
C GLY A 257 17.38 0.70 -3.33
N GLY A 258 17.37 -0.55 -3.79
CA GLY A 258 16.49 -1.02 -4.87
C GLY A 258 17.22 -1.08 -6.21
N THR A 259 16.50 -1.33 -7.28
CA THR A 259 17.04 -1.52 -8.64
C THR A 259 17.72 -0.28 -9.22
N SER A 260 17.38 0.92 -8.74
CA SER A 260 18.07 2.18 -9.06
C SER A 260 19.19 2.53 -8.07
N GLY A 261 19.32 1.77 -6.97
CA GLY A 261 20.13 2.18 -5.83
C GLY A 261 19.58 3.45 -5.16
N GLY A 262 20.46 4.28 -4.64
CA GLY A 262 20.09 5.55 -3.98
C GLY A 262 20.12 5.49 -2.45
N ARG A 263 20.19 6.67 -1.85
CA ARG A 263 20.12 6.92 -0.40
C ARG A 263 19.23 8.13 -0.16
N GLY A 264 18.75 8.28 1.07
CA GLY A 264 17.90 9.40 1.48
C GLY A 264 16.42 9.12 1.27
N GLY A 265 16.03 7.86 1.06
CA GLY A 265 14.63 7.47 1.05
C GLY A 265 13.95 7.89 2.35
N SER A 266 12.71 8.35 2.27
CA SER A 266 12.00 8.95 3.40
C SER A 266 10.58 8.41 3.55
N LEU A 267 10.01 8.59 4.73
CA LEU A 267 8.62 8.22 5.02
C LEU A 267 7.81 9.46 5.41
N THR A 268 6.65 9.62 4.80
CA THR A 268 5.66 10.62 5.24
C THR A 268 4.37 9.94 5.69
N LYS A 269 3.93 10.18 6.92
CA LYS A 269 2.62 9.79 7.42
C LYS A 269 1.63 10.94 7.29
N ALA A 270 0.55 10.71 6.53
CA ALA A 270 -0.56 11.62 6.31
C ALA A 270 -1.91 10.94 6.56
N GLY A 271 -3.01 11.67 6.47
CA GLY A 271 -4.37 11.14 6.65
C GLY A 271 -5.18 11.88 7.72
N ALA A 272 -6.43 11.45 7.91
CA ALA A 272 -7.35 12.08 8.86
C ALA A 272 -6.90 11.90 10.32
N ALA A 273 -7.34 12.78 11.23
CA ALA A 273 -6.89 12.82 12.63
C ALA A 273 -7.02 11.47 13.38
N ASP A 274 -8.09 10.71 13.11
CA ASP A 274 -8.38 9.44 13.79
C ASP A 274 -7.73 8.21 13.12
N THR A 275 -6.82 8.43 12.17
CA THR A 275 -6.14 7.36 11.44
C THR A 275 -4.69 7.22 11.90
N PHE A 276 -4.13 6.02 11.83
CA PHE A 276 -2.76 5.76 12.26
C PHE A 276 -2.05 4.75 11.37
N LEU A 277 -0.73 4.75 11.46
CA LEU A 277 0.17 3.71 10.94
C LEU A 277 1.03 3.21 12.10
N ILE A 278 1.21 1.91 12.21
CA ILE A 278 2.11 1.28 13.18
C ILE A 278 3.29 0.70 12.42
N LEU A 279 4.51 1.09 12.80
CA LEU A 279 5.73 0.44 12.34
C LEU A 279 6.20 -0.52 13.42
N SER A 280 6.12 -1.81 13.12
CA SER A 280 6.54 -2.89 14.03
C SER A 280 7.75 -3.68 13.51
N GLY A 281 8.25 -3.31 12.33
CA GLY A 281 9.52 -3.78 11.76
C GLY A 281 10.67 -2.82 12.00
N SER A 282 11.89 -3.26 11.65
CA SER A 282 13.08 -2.40 11.65
C SER A 282 13.33 -1.86 10.26
N SER A 283 13.64 -0.57 10.15
CA SER A 283 13.92 0.10 8.88
C SER A 283 15.36 0.59 8.83
N THR A 284 15.89 0.80 7.62
CA THR A 284 17.28 1.24 7.39
C THR A 284 17.42 2.41 6.40
N TYR A 285 16.30 3.02 5.98
CA TYR A 285 16.36 4.22 5.15
C TYR A 285 17.05 5.38 5.87
N THR A 286 17.68 6.26 5.10
CA THR A 286 18.53 7.33 5.65
C THR A 286 17.93 8.72 5.58
N GLY A 287 16.84 8.91 4.83
CA GLY A 287 16.03 10.12 4.89
C GLY A 287 15.21 10.20 6.18
N GLY A 288 14.55 11.35 6.38
CA GLY A 288 13.74 11.61 7.57
C GLY A 288 12.37 10.92 7.54
N THR A 289 11.72 10.91 8.71
CA THR A 289 10.30 10.57 8.85
C THR A 289 9.50 11.83 9.15
N THR A 290 8.44 12.10 8.39
CA THR A 290 7.58 13.27 8.63
C THR A 290 6.15 12.83 8.93
N VAL A 291 5.51 13.42 9.94
CA VAL A 291 4.08 13.25 10.25
C VAL A 291 3.36 14.56 9.99
N VAL A 292 2.42 14.54 9.04
CA VAL A 292 1.58 15.70 8.65
C VAL A 292 0.09 15.47 8.89
N GLY A 293 -0.31 14.27 9.32
CA GLY A 293 -1.70 13.95 9.64
C GLY A 293 -1.88 12.55 10.22
N GLY A 294 -2.92 12.40 11.06
CA GLY A 294 -3.14 11.19 11.86
C GLY A 294 -1.99 10.92 12.83
N ALA A 295 -1.76 9.66 13.20
CA ALA A 295 -0.67 9.28 14.09
C ALA A 295 0.28 8.23 13.48
N LEU A 296 1.58 8.36 13.73
CA LEU A 296 2.57 7.33 13.50
C LEU A 296 2.97 6.71 14.85
N PHE A 297 2.78 5.41 15.00
CA PHE A 297 3.25 4.67 16.17
C PHE A 297 4.41 3.76 15.78
N ILE A 298 5.37 3.60 16.69
CA ILE A 298 6.34 2.52 16.65
C ILE A 298 6.01 1.50 17.73
N GLU A 299 6.09 0.22 17.38
CA GLU A 299 5.83 -0.88 18.31
C GLU A 299 6.89 -1.96 18.11
N THR A 300 8.05 -1.76 18.74
CA THR A 300 9.20 -2.63 18.55
C THR A 300 9.95 -2.95 19.84
N ASP A 301 10.87 -3.92 19.74
CA ASP A 301 11.82 -4.24 20.79
C ASP A 301 12.92 -3.17 20.94
N SER A 302 13.86 -3.40 21.86
CA SER A 302 14.95 -2.47 22.13
C SER A 302 16.10 -2.51 21.12
N ARG A 303 16.00 -3.31 20.04
CA ARG A 303 17.06 -3.42 19.01
C ARG A 303 16.64 -2.81 17.67
N SER A 304 15.35 -2.75 17.40
CA SER A 304 14.81 -2.28 16.13
C SER A 304 14.71 -0.75 16.07
N THR A 305 14.85 -0.20 14.87
CA THR A 305 14.73 1.25 14.56
C THR A 305 13.74 1.46 13.41
N PRO A 306 12.43 1.61 13.70
CA PRO A 306 11.40 1.59 12.66
C PRO A 306 11.40 2.82 11.75
N THR A 307 11.95 3.93 12.23
CA THR A 307 12.02 5.23 11.52
C THR A 307 13.34 5.44 10.77
N GLY A 308 14.12 4.37 10.52
CA GLY A 308 15.42 4.49 9.87
C GLY A 308 16.42 5.30 10.70
N THR A 309 17.37 5.95 10.03
CA THR A 309 18.46 6.72 10.66
C THR A 309 18.27 8.23 10.64
N GLY A 310 17.37 8.75 9.80
CA GLY A 310 17.08 10.17 9.69
C GLY A 310 16.23 10.71 10.85
N ASP A 311 16.10 12.03 10.88
CA ASP A 311 15.32 12.74 11.89
C ASP A 311 13.81 12.55 11.70
N VAL A 312 13.07 12.60 12.82
CA VAL A 312 11.60 12.53 12.85
C VAL A 312 11.04 13.92 13.11
N HIS A 313 10.17 14.40 12.22
CA HIS A 313 9.45 15.67 12.36
C HIS A 313 7.95 15.44 12.42
N VAL A 314 7.29 15.97 13.45
CA VAL A 314 5.83 15.90 13.61
C VAL A 314 5.27 17.29 13.43
N ASN A 315 4.82 17.60 12.22
CA ASN A 315 4.26 18.91 11.89
C ASN A 315 2.80 19.02 12.32
N ASN A 316 2.07 17.91 12.24
CA ASN A 316 0.65 17.82 12.62
C ASN A 316 0.29 16.37 12.95
N GLY A 317 -0.53 16.16 13.98
CA GLY A 317 -0.97 14.84 14.41
C GLY A 317 -0.11 14.26 15.53
N GLY A 318 0.16 12.96 15.51
CA GLY A 318 0.83 12.26 16.62
C GLY A 318 2.02 11.41 16.21
N PHE A 319 3.04 11.35 17.06
CA PHE A 319 4.10 10.34 17.00
C PHE A 319 4.25 9.67 18.36
N GLY A 320 4.42 8.35 18.42
CA GLY A 320 4.60 7.70 19.71
C GLY A 320 4.75 6.19 19.67
N GLY A 321 4.32 5.55 20.76
CA GLY A 321 4.45 4.10 20.95
C GLY A 321 5.66 3.71 21.81
N ARG A 322 6.26 2.55 21.53
CA ARG A 322 7.39 1.96 22.28
C ARG A 322 8.42 1.39 21.30
N GLY A 323 9.69 1.65 21.56
CA GLY A 323 10.80 1.19 20.71
C GLY A 323 11.94 2.20 20.70
N ASN A 324 12.82 2.11 19.69
CA ASN A 324 13.87 3.10 19.48
C ASN A 324 13.65 3.97 18.25
N VAL A 325 14.10 5.21 18.36
CA VAL A 325 14.26 6.17 17.26
C VAL A 325 15.74 6.54 17.19
N GLN A 326 16.36 6.42 16.02
CA GLN A 326 17.79 6.69 15.87
C GLN A 326 18.10 8.19 15.75
N GLY A 327 17.35 8.90 14.90
CA GLY A 327 17.52 10.33 14.66
C GLY A 327 16.99 11.21 15.79
N ASN A 328 17.11 12.52 15.59
CA ASN A 328 16.48 13.51 16.44
C ASN A 328 14.96 13.49 16.24
N VAL A 329 14.22 13.99 17.24
CA VAL A 329 12.76 14.11 17.16
C VAL A 329 12.37 15.55 17.43
N THR A 330 11.58 16.12 16.52
CA THR A 330 10.96 17.44 16.69
C THR A 330 9.44 17.30 16.69
N ILE A 331 8.80 17.82 17.73
CA ILE A 331 7.35 17.81 17.93
C ILE A 331 6.83 19.23 17.78
N GLY A 332 6.02 19.45 16.75
CA GLY A 332 5.54 20.76 16.34
C GLY A 332 6.42 21.39 15.29
N SER A 333 5.85 22.34 14.56
CA SER A 333 6.51 23.08 13.48
C SER A 333 6.70 24.57 13.84
N GLY A 334 6.14 25.01 14.96
CA GLY A 334 6.09 26.42 15.36
C GLY A 334 5.03 27.24 14.61
N THR A 335 4.15 26.60 13.82
CA THR A 335 3.14 27.28 12.99
C THR A 335 1.69 27.09 13.47
N SER A 336 1.50 26.67 14.73
CA SER A 336 0.18 26.50 15.40
C SER A 336 -0.65 25.31 14.93
N THR A 337 -0.02 24.31 14.30
CA THR A 337 -0.66 23.02 14.01
C THR A 337 -0.37 22.05 15.16
N PRO A 338 -1.40 21.49 15.83
CA PRO A 338 -1.16 20.62 16.98
C PRO A 338 -0.36 19.38 16.60
N ALA A 339 0.76 19.19 17.29
CA ALA A 339 1.62 18.02 17.16
C ALA A 339 1.86 17.41 18.53
N SER A 340 1.67 16.11 18.66
CA SER A 340 1.76 15.42 19.95
C SER A 340 2.78 14.30 19.93
N LEU A 341 3.61 14.24 20.98
CA LEU A 341 4.34 13.05 21.35
C LEU A 341 3.46 12.17 22.25
N LEU A 342 3.37 10.88 21.94
CA LEU A 342 2.47 9.92 22.57
C LEU A 342 3.24 8.69 23.11
N PRO A 343 4.15 8.84 24.09
CA PRO A 343 4.97 7.73 24.57
C PRO A 343 4.11 6.62 25.19
N GLY A 344 4.48 5.36 24.95
CA GLY A 344 3.83 4.19 25.56
C GLY A 344 2.37 3.93 25.16
N LYS A 345 1.79 4.70 24.21
CA LYS A 345 0.43 4.49 23.73
C LYS A 345 0.33 3.20 22.90
N ARG A 346 -0.61 2.31 23.29
CA ARG A 346 -1.11 1.05 22.65
C ARG A 346 -0.70 -0.30 23.25
N ALA A 347 0.35 -0.41 24.06
CA ALA A 347 0.56 -1.64 24.82
C ALA A 347 -0.46 -1.74 25.98
N ASN A 348 -0.94 -2.94 26.32
CA ASN A 348 -1.71 -3.22 27.55
C ASN A 348 -0.89 -2.99 28.86
N GLY A 349 0.26 -2.31 28.75
CA GLY A 349 1.15 -1.87 29.80
C GLY A 349 1.87 -0.58 29.38
N PHE A 350 2.58 0.01 30.32
CA PHE A 350 3.42 1.18 30.08
C PHE A 350 4.65 0.80 29.25
N GLY A 351 5.12 1.73 28.43
CA GLY A 351 6.27 1.53 27.56
C GLY A 351 7.10 2.78 27.42
N ARG A 352 8.40 2.59 27.24
CA ARG A 352 9.37 3.67 27.00
C ARG A 352 9.60 3.87 25.51
N LEU A 353 9.46 5.10 25.04
CA LEU A 353 9.95 5.54 23.73
C LEU A 353 11.40 6.02 23.90
N SER A 354 12.36 5.37 23.25
CA SER A 354 13.79 5.69 23.40
C SER A 354 14.32 6.41 22.16
N ILE A 355 14.57 7.70 22.28
CA ILE A 355 15.15 8.55 21.24
C ILE A 355 16.66 8.58 21.46
N ARG A 356 17.43 8.12 20.47
CA ARG A 356 18.89 8.10 20.52
C ARG A 356 19.49 9.48 20.19
N GLY A 357 18.72 10.35 19.54
CA GLY A 357 19.06 11.76 19.32
C GLY A 357 18.46 12.70 20.37
N ALA A 358 18.44 13.99 20.04
CA ALA A 358 17.81 15.03 20.84
C ALA A 358 16.29 15.07 20.63
N LEU A 359 15.55 15.50 21.65
CA LEU A 359 14.11 15.75 21.58
C LEU A 359 13.83 17.26 21.70
N THR A 360 13.10 17.81 20.73
CA THR A 360 12.66 19.21 20.76
C THR A 360 11.14 19.28 20.72
N PHE A 361 10.53 20.00 21.65
CA PHE A 361 9.15 20.47 21.54
C PHE A 361 9.15 21.90 21.04
N ALA A 362 8.60 22.14 19.86
CA ALA A 362 8.30 23.48 19.36
C ALA A 362 7.14 24.09 20.16
N SER A 363 6.86 25.38 19.93
CA SER A 363 5.83 26.13 20.68
C SER A 363 4.41 25.56 20.54
N ASP A 364 4.14 24.78 19.49
CA ASP A 364 2.89 24.06 19.23
C ASP A 364 2.98 22.55 19.52
N GLY A 365 4.09 22.10 20.10
CA GLY A 365 4.31 20.72 20.50
C GLY A 365 3.65 20.39 21.84
N THR A 366 3.08 19.19 21.94
CA THR A 366 2.46 18.66 23.16
C THR A 366 3.08 17.32 23.56
N LEU A 367 3.46 17.17 24.83
CA LEU A 367 3.71 15.86 25.42
C LEU A 367 2.40 15.28 25.96
N ALA A 368 1.80 14.33 25.26
CA ALA A 368 0.57 13.67 25.67
C ALA A 368 0.86 12.31 26.30
N SER A 369 1.08 12.31 27.63
CA SER A 369 1.39 11.09 28.39
C SER A 369 0.15 10.47 29.02
N ARG A 370 0.09 9.13 28.96
CA ARG A 370 -0.95 8.33 29.62
C ARG A 370 -0.40 7.72 30.90
N VAL A 371 -1.08 7.98 32.01
CA VAL A 371 -0.82 7.38 33.32
C VAL A 371 -1.82 6.26 33.56
N SER A 372 -1.47 5.26 34.36
CA SER A 372 -2.47 4.40 34.99
C SER A 372 -2.18 4.33 36.48
N SER A 373 -3.05 4.97 37.25
CA SER A 373 -2.98 4.97 38.71
C SER A 373 -3.24 3.60 39.33
N ALA A 374 -3.92 2.70 38.61
CA ALA A 374 -4.13 1.32 39.09
C ALA A 374 -2.87 0.45 39.00
N LYS A 375 -2.03 0.66 37.96
CA LYS A 375 -0.79 -0.10 37.77
C LYS A 375 0.47 0.65 38.24
N VAL A 376 0.33 1.92 38.60
CA VAL A 376 1.41 2.85 38.95
C VAL A 376 2.47 2.92 37.84
N GLY A 377 2.19 3.70 36.81
CA GLY A 377 3.16 3.97 35.75
C GLY A 377 2.61 4.89 34.67
N ASN A 378 3.45 5.19 33.69
CA ASN A 378 3.14 6.12 32.60
C ASN A 378 3.87 5.76 31.30
N GLY A 379 3.42 6.35 30.19
CA GLY A 379 4.26 6.45 29.00
C GLY A 379 5.45 7.36 29.27
N GLU A 380 6.66 6.79 29.24
CA GLU A 380 7.93 7.50 29.41
C GLU A 380 8.57 7.76 28.03
N VAL A 381 9.12 8.95 27.82
CA VAL A 381 10.08 9.18 26.73
C VAL A 381 11.47 9.35 27.32
N SER A 382 12.48 8.82 26.63
CA SER A 382 13.87 9.12 26.91
C SER A 382 14.58 9.66 25.70
N ALA A 383 15.43 10.67 25.89
CA ALA A 383 16.17 11.32 24.82
C ALA A 383 17.58 11.71 25.26
N ARG A 384 18.49 11.95 24.31
CA ARG A 384 19.84 12.47 24.56
C ARG A 384 19.85 13.99 24.45
N GLY A 385 19.25 14.65 25.44
CA GLY A 385 19.05 16.09 25.45
C GLY A 385 17.62 16.45 25.07
N VAL A 386 17.05 17.43 25.81
CA VAL A 386 15.66 17.84 25.66
C VAL A 386 15.59 19.36 25.64
N THR A 387 14.90 19.90 24.64
CA THR A 387 14.61 21.33 24.52
C THR A 387 13.10 21.54 24.41
N ILE A 388 12.56 22.42 25.26
CA ILE A 388 11.15 22.79 25.31
C ILE A 388 11.06 24.28 24.97
N ILE A 389 10.57 24.59 23.78
CA ILE A 389 10.36 25.97 23.33
C ILE A 389 9.10 26.53 23.99
N ASN A 390 9.14 27.80 24.39
CA ASN A 390 8.04 28.49 25.05
C ASN A 390 6.69 28.23 24.36
N ALA A 391 5.65 27.99 25.16
CA ALA A 391 4.28 27.61 24.78
C ALA A 391 4.00 26.13 24.47
N ALA A 392 5.01 25.27 24.42
CA ALA A 392 4.78 23.82 24.42
C ALA A 392 3.97 23.38 25.66
N GLN A 393 3.16 22.33 25.51
CA GLN A 393 2.20 21.88 26.53
C GLN A 393 2.45 20.43 27.00
N VAL A 394 1.99 20.10 28.21
CA VAL A 394 1.78 18.71 28.66
C VAL A 394 0.30 18.40 28.74
N GLU A 395 -0.10 17.25 28.22
CA GLU A 395 -1.41 16.66 28.47
C GLU A 395 -1.22 15.34 29.24
N LEU A 396 -1.85 15.23 30.41
CA LEU A 396 -1.82 14.03 31.24
C LEU A 396 -3.21 13.41 31.29
N THR A 397 -3.31 12.15 30.87
CA THR A 397 -4.58 11.40 30.96
C THR A 397 -4.38 10.14 31.80
N ASP A 398 -5.11 10.03 32.90
CA ASP A 398 -5.13 8.82 33.73
C ASP A 398 -6.20 7.86 33.21
N ARG A 399 -5.81 6.63 32.88
CA ARG A 399 -6.73 5.57 32.41
C ARG A 399 -7.60 5.01 33.53
N ASN A 400 -7.27 5.36 34.77
CA ASN A 400 -7.93 4.91 35.98
C ASN A 400 -8.31 6.11 36.85
N ASN A 401 -8.98 5.85 37.97
CA ASN A 401 -9.36 6.88 38.93
C ASN A 401 -8.92 6.50 40.35
N THR A 402 -7.81 5.75 40.46
CA THR A 402 -7.30 5.28 41.76
C THR A 402 -6.49 6.41 42.40
N LYS A 403 -6.75 6.72 43.68
CA LYS A 403 -5.90 7.65 44.43
C LYS A 403 -4.55 6.99 44.70
N LEU A 404 -3.48 7.57 44.18
CA LEU A 404 -2.10 7.15 44.44
C LEU A 404 -1.64 7.63 45.83
N PRO A 405 -0.72 6.90 46.49
CA PRO A 405 -0.06 7.39 47.70
C PRO A 405 0.70 8.70 47.43
N THR A 406 0.56 9.68 48.32
CA THR A 406 1.37 10.90 48.32
C THR A 406 2.86 10.54 48.35
N GLY A 407 3.66 11.20 47.51
CA GLY A 407 5.07 10.88 47.31
C GLY A 407 5.35 9.84 46.21
N THR A 408 4.33 9.29 45.55
CA THR A 408 4.56 8.44 44.36
C THR A 408 5.17 9.30 43.24
N VAL A 409 6.28 8.83 42.65
CA VAL A 409 7.01 9.53 41.58
C VAL A 409 6.84 8.80 40.24
N LEU A 410 6.56 9.56 39.18
CA LEU A 410 6.50 9.08 37.80
C LEU A 410 7.47 9.89 36.91
N THR A 411 8.33 9.22 36.15
CA THR A 411 9.24 9.91 35.21
C THR A 411 8.56 10.05 33.85
N LEU A 412 8.24 11.29 33.44
CA LEU A 412 7.66 11.55 32.12
C LEU A 412 8.73 11.61 31.04
N ILE A 413 9.83 12.32 31.33
CA ILE A 413 10.97 12.49 30.43
C ILE A 413 12.23 12.08 31.18
N ASN A 414 12.95 11.11 30.61
CA ASN A 414 14.28 10.71 31.03
C ASN A 414 15.34 11.34 30.10
N ASN A 415 16.07 12.35 30.59
CA ASN A 415 17.07 13.09 29.83
C ASN A 415 18.48 12.51 30.05
N THR A 416 18.89 11.65 29.13
CA THR A 416 20.18 10.95 29.22
C THR A 416 21.40 11.79 28.84
N ALA A 417 21.24 13.08 28.53
CA ALA A 417 22.37 13.99 28.35
C ALA A 417 22.94 14.42 29.71
N GLY A 418 24.20 14.87 29.75
CA GLY A 418 24.79 15.45 30.97
C GLY A 418 24.34 16.88 31.29
N THR A 419 23.41 17.43 30.51
CA THR A 419 22.90 18.81 30.65
C THR A 419 21.43 18.79 31.08
N PRO A 420 20.96 19.80 31.84
CA PRO A 420 19.56 19.97 32.19
C PRO A 420 18.62 20.04 30.97
N ILE A 421 17.32 19.80 31.21
CA ILE A 421 16.28 20.12 30.23
C ILE A 421 16.29 21.64 29.99
N VAL A 422 16.30 22.06 28.72
CA VAL A 422 16.26 23.48 28.36
C VAL A 422 14.80 23.92 28.24
N GLY A 423 14.36 24.81 29.13
CA GLY A 423 12.99 25.35 29.14
C GLY A 423 12.00 24.49 29.93
N THR A 424 10.74 24.95 30.01
CA THR A 424 9.64 24.25 30.69
C THR A 424 8.37 24.29 29.85
N PHE A 425 7.47 23.34 30.08
CA PHE A 425 6.14 23.39 29.48
C PHE A 425 5.31 24.53 30.08
N ALA A 426 4.58 25.27 29.24
CA ALA A 426 3.91 26.49 29.67
C ALA A 426 2.79 26.26 30.69
N ASN A 427 2.14 25.10 30.67
CA ASN A 427 1.14 24.69 31.65
C ASN A 427 1.70 23.82 32.79
N LEU A 428 3.01 23.60 32.84
CA LEU A 428 3.67 22.79 33.86
C LEU A 428 5.09 23.33 34.11
N PRO A 429 5.24 24.55 34.67
CA PRO A 429 6.54 25.05 35.09
C PRO A 429 7.11 24.20 36.23
N ASP A 430 8.39 24.40 36.54
CA ASP A 430 9.04 23.70 37.66
C ASP A 430 8.36 24.01 39.00
N GLY A 431 8.12 22.97 39.81
CA GLY A 431 7.28 23.03 41.00
C GLY A 431 5.78 23.25 40.76
N GLY A 432 5.36 23.44 39.50
CA GLY A 432 3.97 23.58 39.09
C GLY A 432 3.20 22.28 39.22
N THR A 433 1.87 22.36 39.19
CA THR A 433 0.99 21.20 39.42
C THR A 433 0.03 20.96 38.27
N LEU A 434 -0.27 19.69 38.02
CA LEU A 434 -1.32 19.27 37.09
C LEU A 434 -2.15 18.14 37.71
N THR A 435 -3.47 18.17 37.48
CA THR A 435 -4.39 17.17 38.01
C THR A 435 -4.87 16.26 36.88
N ALA A 436 -4.79 14.95 37.09
CA ALA A 436 -5.43 13.95 36.26
C ALA A 436 -6.29 13.04 37.14
N ASN A 437 -7.60 13.08 36.94
CA ASN A 437 -8.59 12.39 37.76
C ASN A 437 -8.39 12.67 39.27
N SER A 438 -8.31 11.63 40.12
CA SER A 438 -8.17 11.77 41.57
C SER A 438 -6.78 12.16 42.07
N ASN A 439 -5.82 12.43 41.17
CA ASN A 439 -4.43 12.67 41.52
C ASN A 439 -3.96 14.05 41.05
N THR A 440 -3.31 14.78 41.96
CA THR A 440 -2.58 16.02 41.66
C THR A 440 -1.09 15.73 41.73
N TYR A 441 -0.39 16.10 40.66
CA TYR A 441 1.03 15.86 40.49
C TYR A 441 1.78 17.18 40.50
N GLN A 442 2.89 17.26 41.23
CA GLN A 442 3.84 18.36 41.19
C GLN A 442 5.02 17.99 40.30
N ALA A 443 5.42 18.89 39.41
CA ALA A 443 6.57 18.71 38.53
C ALA A 443 7.90 19.04 39.22
N ASP A 444 8.93 18.29 38.86
CA ASP A 444 10.33 18.52 39.20
C ASP A 444 11.17 18.23 37.96
N TYR A 445 11.85 19.28 37.44
CA TYR A 445 12.72 19.21 36.26
C TYR A 445 14.17 18.81 36.60
N GLU A 446 14.47 18.66 37.89
CA GLU A 446 15.76 18.17 38.42
C GLU A 446 15.58 16.77 39.03
N GLY A 447 14.50 16.06 38.68
CA GLY A 447 14.20 14.73 39.18
C GLY A 447 15.13 13.65 38.62
N GLY A 448 14.91 12.39 39.03
CA GLY A 448 15.66 11.25 38.51
C GLY A 448 17.14 11.29 38.89
N ASP A 449 18.03 11.40 37.90
CA ASP A 449 19.48 11.58 38.07
C ASP A 449 19.93 13.05 38.10
N GLY A 450 18.99 14.00 38.21
CA GLY A 450 19.26 15.42 38.40
C GLY A 450 18.94 16.29 37.18
N ASN A 451 18.27 15.75 36.16
CA ASN A 451 17.87 16.49 34.97
C ASN A 451 16.65 15.86 34.24
N ASP A 452 15.86 15.05 34.94
CA ASP A 452 14.64 14.44 34.40
C ASP A 452 13.40 15.27 34.73
N LEU A 453 12.35 15.18 33.89
CA LEU A 453 11.01 15.65 34.26
C LEU A 453 10.25 14.54 34.96
N THR A 454 10.08 14.70 36.27
CA THR A 454 9.29 13.81 37.12
C THR A 454 8.02 14.47 37.64
N LEU A 455 7.04 13.64 38.01
CA LEU A 455 5.78 14.02 38.61
C LEU A 455 5.61 13.33 39.96
N THR A 456 5.49 14.10 41.04
CA THR A 456 5.25 13.61 42.40
C THR A 456 3.80 13.83 42.82
N VAL A 457 3.14 12.79 43.32
CA VAL A 457 1.75 12.86 43.82
C VAL A 457 1.67 13.65 45.14
N ILE A 458 0.80 14.66 45.24
CA ILE A 458 0.68 15.57 46.40
C ILE A 458 -0.72 15.63 47.06
N ASN A 459 -1.58 14.68 46.72
CA ASN A 459 -3.02 14.62 47.06
C ASN A 459 -3.40 14.59 48.55
#